data_AF-A0A7K4G4E4-F1
#
_entry.id   AF-A0A7K4G4E4-F1
#
_cell.length_a   1.000
_cell.length_b   1.000
_cell.length_c   1.000
_cell.angle_alpha   90.00
_cell.angle_beta   90.00
_cell.angle_gamma   90.00
#
_symmetry.space_group_name_H-M   'P 1'
#
loop_
_entity.id
_entity.type
_entity.pdbx_description
1 polymer ?
#
loop_
_entity_poly.entity_id
_entity_poly.type
_entity_poly.pdbx_seq_one_letter_code
_entity_poly.pdbx_strand_id
1 'polypeptide(L)'
;MARSISKTVFEVLNGLSFLNYAFENKLINETALARFIKPRVEQLVGRETSLISVTIAVRRFLTSFVPAKKSENFFELLKSSKVSLFTGLAEGHFNSSKLVWQSVCDLQKSGALIFASQNPGEIVVVAEKELLSELAKKTGKDFVSLSEKRGVVTISYDPYFFAESFGGLHFYTGQFAFFGIGIYQIFSTNSQTSFVIDEEKASSAYKNLSVSLEGISKVYGSE
;
A
#
# COMPACT_ATOMS: atom_id res chain seq x y z
N MET A 1 19.82 -29.53 -23.29
CA MET A 1 20.80 -28.42 -23.12
C MET A 1 20.71 -27.90 -21.70
N ALA A 2 21.84 -27.81 -20.98
CA ALA A 2 21.83 -27.27 -19.62
C ALA A 2 21.54 -25.76 -19.63
N ARG A 3 20.62 -25.31 -18.77
CA ARG A 3 20.24 -23.90 -18.68
C ARG A 3 21.43 -23.07 -18.13
N SER A 4 21.66 -21.88 -18.68
CA SER A 4 22.71 -20.98 -18.20
C SER A 4 22.36 -20.43 -16.80
N ILE A 5 23.32 -20.46 -15.86
CA ILE A 5 23.17 -19.86 -14.52
C ILE A 5 22.83 -18.38 -14.65
N SER A 6 23.52 -17.64 -15.53
CA SER A 6 23.29 -16.20 -15.72
C SER A 6 21.88 -15.91 -16.21
N LYS A 7 21.40 -16.65 -17.22
CA LYS A 7 20.03 -16.47 -17.74
C LYS A 7 18.99 -16.80 -16.68
N THR A 8 19.23 -17.85 -15.90
CA THR A 8 18.33 -18.29 -14.83
C THR A 8 18.28 -17.26 -13.69
N VAL A 9 19.42 -16.71 -13.28
CA VAL A 9 19.48 -15.65 -12.26
C VAL A 9 18.71 -14.41 -12.72
N PHE A 10 18.89 -13.98 -13.97
CA PHE A 10 18.13 -12.85 -14.53
C PHE A 10 16.62 -13.10 -14.50
N GLU A 11 16.19 -14.29 -14.89
CA GLU A 11 14.78 -14.67 -14.85
C GLU A 11 14.20 -14.68 -13.43
N VAL A 12 14.94 -15.25 -12.46
CA VAL A 12 14.53 -15.26 -11.06
C VAL A 12 14.42 -13.84 -10.52
N LEU A 13 15.44 -12.99 -10.74
CA LEU A 13 15.47 -11.63 -10.21
C LEU A 13 14.46 -10.70 -10.87
N ASN A 14 14.18 -10.86 -12.17
CA ASN A 14 13.10 -10.13 -12.84
C ASN A 14 11.72 -10.46 -12.26
N GLY A 15 11.55 -11.66 -11.69
CA GLY A 15 10.33 -12.04 -10.97
C GLY A 15 10.21 -11.40 -9.57
N LEU A 16 11.27 -10.81 -9.03
CA LEU A 16 11.29 -10.18 -7.69
C LEU A 16 11.09 -8.66 -7.80
N SER A 17 10.00 -8.23 -8.44
CA SER A 17 9.72 -6.82 -8.71
C SER A 17 9.63 -5.94 -7.45
N PHE A 18 9.29 -6.52 -6.29
CA PHE A 18 9.29 -5.82 -5.00
C PHE A 18 10.68 -5.35 -4.55
N LEU A 19 11.77 -5.89 -5.13
CA LEU A 19 13.14 -5.46 -4.87
C LEU A 19 13.64 -4.37 -5.83
N ASN A 20 12.84 -3.97 -6.83
CA ASN A 20 13.28 -3.05 -7.89
C ASN A 20 13.85 -1.73 -7.34
N TYR A 21 13.22 -1.15 -6.31
CA TYR A 21 13.73 0.06 -5.67
C TYR A 21 15.14 -0.14 -5.09
N ALA A 22 15.37 -1.27 -4.44
CA ALA A 22 16.65 -1.60 -3.85
C ALA A 22 17.70 -1.99 -4.91
N PHE A 23 17.27 -2.56 -6.04
CA PHE A 23 18.12 -2.76 -7.22
C PHE A 23 18.57 -1.43 -7.83
N GLU A 24 17.63 -0.52 -8.11
CA GLU A 24 17.89 0.80 -8.70
C GLU A 24 18.87 1.62 -7.86
N ASN A 25 18.68 1.62 -6.54
CA ASN A 25 19.48 2.41 -5.60
C ASN A 25 20.72 1.67 -5.05
N LYS A 26 21.04 0.48 -5.58
CA LYS A 26 22.20 -0.34 -5.16
C LYS A 26 22.25 -0.61 -3.65
N LEU A 27 21.09 -0.85 -3.04
CA LEU A 27 20.93 -1.04 -1.59
C LEU A 27 21.08 -2.51 -1.15
N ILE A 28 21.28 -3.44 -2.10
CA ILE A 28 21.29 -4.88 -1.80
C ILE A 28 22.70 -5.45 -1.70
N ASN A 29 22.91 -6.25 -0.66
CA ASN A 29 24.09 -7.11 -0.56
C ASN A 29 24.00 -8.27 -1.56
N GLU A 30 24.85 -8.24 -2.58
CA GLU A 30 24.92 -9.23 -3.66
C GLU A 30 25.07 -10.67 -3.16
N THR A 31 25.94 -10.88 -2.16
CA THR A 31 26.22 -12.22 -1.61
C THR A 31 25.04 -12.76 -0.82
N ALA A 32 24.35 -11.90 -0.06
CA ALA A 32 23.13 -12.27 0.64
C ALA A 32 22.01 -12.64 -0.33
N LEU A 33 21.80 -11.82 -1.38
CA LEU A 33 20.82 -12.09 -2.43
C LEU A 33 21.14 -13.39 -3.18
N ALA A 34 22.42 -13.62 -3.51
CA ALA A 34 22.87 -14.85 -4.17
C ALA A 34 22.56 -16.10 -3.33
N ARG A 35 22.83 -16.06 -2.01
CA ARG A 35 22.47 -17.16 -1.09
C ARG A 35 20.96 -17.40 -1.05
N PHE A 36 20.17 -16.33 -1.04
CA PHE A 36 18.72 -16.40 -1.02
C PHE A 36 18.13 -17.05 -2.28
N ILE A 37 18.61 -16.68 -3.47
CA ILE A 37 18.04 -17.18 -4.74
C ILE A 37 18.64 -18.51 -5.21
N LYS A 38 19.82 -18.90 -4.70
CA LYS A 38 20.56 -20.10 -5.15
C LYS A 38 19.70 -21.37 -5.19
N PRO A 39 18.89 -21.72 -4.17
CA PRO A 39 18.06 -22.92 -4.22
C PRO A 39 17.10 -22.95 -5.41
N ARG A 40 16.50 -21.80 -5.74
CA ARG A 40 15.62 -21.65 -6.90
C ARG A 40 16.38 -21.74 -8.21
N VAL A 41 17.59 -21.17 -8.27
CA VAL A 41 18.46 -21.25 -9.45
C VAL A 41 18.87 -22.70 -9.72
N GLU A 42 19.26 -23.46 -8.68
CA GLU A 42 19.63 -24.87 -8.81
C GLU A 42 18.47 -25.74 -9.29
N GLN A 43 17.28 -25.49 -8.75
CA GLN A 43 16.05 -26.15 -9.19
C GLN A 43 15.78 -25.92 -10.70
N LEU A 44 15.96 -24.69 -11.18
CA LEU A 44 15.69 -24.32 -12.58
C LEU A 44 16.81 -24.73 -13.55
N VAL A 45 18.04 -24.82 -13.07
CA VAL A 45 19.21 -25.28 -13.85
C VAL A 45 19.28 -26.82 -13.88
N GLY A 46 18.72 -27.50 -12.86
CA GLY A 46 18.67 -28.95 -12.75
C GLY A 46 19.95 -29.59 -12.19
N ARG A 47 20.81 -28.79 -11.54
CA ARG A 47 22.06 -29.24 -10.89
C ARG A 47 22.51 -28.25 -9.85
N GLU A 48 23.42 -28.69 -8.98
CA GLU A 48 24.11 -27.80 -8.06
C GLU A 48 24.92 -26.74 -8.82
N THR A 49 25.00 -25.55 -8.22
CA THR A 49 25.72 -24.40 -8.74
C THR A 49 26.62 -23.82 -7.65
N SER A 50 27.76 -23.25 -8.04
CA SER A 50 28.63 -22.60 -7.06
C SER A 50 28.03 -21.25 -6.62
N LEU A 51 28.13 -20.92 -5.32
CA LEU A 51 27.68 -19.62 -4.81
C LEU A 51 28.42 -18.45 -5.50
N ILE A 52 29.69 -18.63 -5.85
CA ILE A 52 30.49 -17.64 -6.57
C ILE A 52 29.87 -17.36 -7.95
N SER A 53 29.50 -18.40 -8.69
CA SER A 53 28.87 -18.24 -10.01
C SER A 53 27.53 -17.51 -9.93
N VAL A 54 26.70 -17.83 -8.92
CA VAL A 54 25.42 -17.13 -8.70
C VAL A 54 25.67 -15.67 -8.31
N THR A 55 26.64 -15.40 -7.43
CA THR A 55 26.97 -14.03 -6.98
C THR A 55 27.46 -13.16 -8.15
N ILE A 56 28.31 -13.69 -9.04
CA ILE A 56 28.74 -12.98 -10.24
C ILE A 56 27.55 -12.67 -11.16
N ALA A 57 26.63 -13.61 -11.34
CA ALA A 57 25.43 -13.39 -12.13
C ALA A 57 24.49 -12.34 -11.50
N VAL A 58 24.33 -12.35 -10.17
CA VAL A 58 23.58 -11.32 -9.42
C VAL A 58 24.21 -9.95 -9.63
N ARG A 59 25.54 -9.81 -9.44
CA ARG A 59 26.25 -8.55 -9.67
C ARG A 59 26.02 -8.02 -11.09
N ARG A 60 26.10 -8.89 -12.09
CA ARG A 60 25.82 -8.54 -13.49
C ARG A 60 24.40 -8.01 -13.67
N PHE A 61 23.41 -8.72 -13.12
CA PHE A 61 22.02 -8.28 -13.14
C PHE A 61 21.86 -6.88 -12.55
N LEU A 62 22.35 -6.66 -11.32
CA LEU A 62 22.22 -5.36 -10.63
C LEU A 62 22.94 -4.24 -11.39
N THR A 63 24.10 -4.52 -12.00
CA THR A 63 24.85 -3.53 -12.78
C THR A 63 24.12 -3.16 -14.07
N SER A 64 23.39 -4.10 -14.67
CA SER A 64 22.59 -3.87 -15.89
C SER A 64 21.13 -3.52 -15.60
N PHE A 65 20.72 -3.43 -14.35
CA PHE A 65 19.33 -3.19 -13.99
C PHE A 65 18.94 -1.76 -14.35
N VAL A 66 17.94 -1.61 -15.20
CA VAL A 66 17.37 -0.33 -15.59
C VAL A 66 15.87 -0.40 -15.33
N PRO A 67 15.30 0.45 -14.47
CA PRO A 67 13.86 0.49 -14.25
C PRO A 67 13.14 0.92 -15.53
N ALA A 68 11.93 0.42 -15.75
CA ALA A 68 11.14 0.74 -16.95
C ALA A 68 10.86 2.25 -17.10
N LYS A 69 10.64 2.93 -15.96
CA LYS A 69 10.59 4.39 -15.86
C LYS A 69 10.94 4.78 -14.42
N LYS A 70 11.82 5.76 -14.24
CA LYS A 70 12.10 6.33 -12.92
C LYS A 70 10.89 7.15 -12.48
N SER A 71 10.49 7.02 -11.22
CA SER A 71 9.48 7.93 -10.67
C SER A 71 10.11 9.31 -10.50
N GLU A 72 9.63 10.26 -11.28
CA GLU A 72 9.86 11.67 -10.99
C GLU A 72 9.07 12.04 -9.72
N ASN A 73 9.56 13.00 -8.95
CA ASN A 73 8.87 13.59 -7.78
C ASN A 73 8.42 12.64 -6.65
N PHE A 74 8.82 11.36 -6.64
CA PHE A 74 8.41 10.43 -5.58
C PHE A 74 8.75 10.93 -4.18
N PHE A 75 9.96 11.48 -4.01
CA PHE A 75 10.35 12.05 -2.73
C PHE A 75 9.60 13.34 -2.39
N GLU A 76 9.27 14.17 -3.39
CA GLU A 76 8.45 15.37 -3.19
C GLU A 76 7.02 15.00 -2.79
N LEU A 77 6.45 13.94 -3.38
CA LEU A 77 5.20 13.36 -2.93
C LEU A 77 5.27 12.98 -1.44
N LEU A 78 6.30 12.22 -1.04
CA LEU A 78 6.46 11.80 0.36
C LEU A 78 6.69 12.97 1.31
N LYS A 79 7.46 14.00 0.91
CA LYS A 79 7.66 15.23 1.69
C LYS A 79 6.37 16.03 1.87
N SER A 80 5.53 16.08 0.83
CA SER A 80 4.23 16.77 0.89
C SER A 80 3.19 16.02 1.73
N SER A 81 3.46 14.75 2.06
CA SER A 81 2.52 13.87 2.74
C SER A 81 2.36 14.24 4.22
N LYS A 82 1.12 14.38 4.68
CA LYS A 82 0.76 14.58 6.09
C LYS A 82 -0.24 13.53 6.53
N VAL A 83 -0.08 13.03 7.74
CA VAL A 83 -0.93 11.98 8.30
C VAL A 83 -1.94 12.60 9.27
N SER A 84 -3.18 12.13 9.21
CA SER A 84 -4.23 12.39 10.21
C SER A 84 -4.87 11.07 10.65
N LEU A 85 -5.52 11.08 11.80
CA LEU A 85 -6.13 9.91 12.43
C LEU A 85 -7.54 10.24 12.91
N PHE A 86 -8.48 9.36 12.59
CA PHE A 86 -9.83 9.31 13.13
C PHE A 86 -10.08 7.96 13.79
N THR A 87 -10.78 7.96 14.91
CA THR A 87 -11.07 6.78 15.76
C THR A 87 -12.53 6.83 16.22
N GLY A 88 -13.04 5.74 16.79
CA GLY A 88 -14.45 5.67 17.19
C GLY A 88 -15.38 5.47 15.98
N LEU A 89 -14.86 4.93 14.89
CA LEU A 89 -15.64 4.69 13.67
C LEU A 89 -16.07 3.22 13.59
N ALA A 90 -17.05 2.98 12.73
CA ALA A 90 -17.49 1.67 12.35
C ALA A 90 -17.58 1.59 10.81
N GLU A 91 -17.68 0.37 10.30
CA GLU A 91 -17.76 0.05 8.88
C GLU A 91 -19.06 -0.71 8.62
N GLY A 92 -19.93 -0.14 7.80
CA GLY A 92 -21.20 -0.72 7.39
C GLY A 92 -21.15 -1.18 5.93
N HIS A 93 -21.61 -2.40 5.69
CA HIS A 93 -21.77 -2.97 4.35
C HIS A 93 -23.24 -3.07 3.98
N PHE A 94 -23.56 -2.68 2.76
CA PHE A 94 -24.92 -2.62 2.25
C PHE A 94 -24.97 -3.16 0.82
N ASN A 95 -26.04 -3.88 0.47
CA ASN A 95 -26.36 -4.15 -0.92
C ASN A 95 -26.64 -2.83 -1.63
N SER A 96 -26.08 -2.66 -2.83
CA SER A 96 -26.25 -1.44 -3.61
C SER A 96 -27.72 -1.25 -4.01
N SER A 97 -28.33 -0.16 -3.56
CA SER A 97 -29.68 0.24 -3.95
C SER A 97 -29.79 1.76 -4.01
N LYS A 98 -30.79 2.25 -4.76
CA LYS A 98 -31.08 3.69 -4.84
C LYS A 98 -31.35 4.28 -3.46
N LEU A 99 -32.03 3.52 -2.58
CA LEU A 99 -32.37 3.95 -1.23
C LEU A 99 -31.11 4.10 -0.36
N VAL A 100 -30.18 3.13 -0.42
CA VAL A 100 -28.92 3.19 0.31
C VAL A 100 -28.11 4.40 -0.14
N TRP A 101 -27.91 4.58 -1.45
CA TRP A 101 -27.14 5.70 -1.98
C TRP A 101 -27.73 7.06 -1.60
N GLN A 102 -29.05 7.24 -1.75
CA GLN A 102 -29.73 8.45 -1.31
C GLN A 102 -29.55 8.72 0.17
N SER A 103 -29.61 7.67 1.00
CA SER A 103 -29.44 7.80 2.45
C SER A 103 -28.00 8.16 2.83
N VAL A 104 -27.00 7.64 2.13
CA VAL A 104 -25.60 8.07 2.28
C VAL A 104 -25.43 9.55 1.92
N CYS A 105 -26.00 9.99 0.79
CA CYS A 105 -25.97 11.40 0.40
C CYS A 105 -26.68 12.32 1.42
N ASP A 106 -27.77 11.86 2.04
CA ASP A 106 -28.47 12.61 3.09
C ASP A 106 -27.60 12.74 4.35
N LEU A 107 -26.92 11.65 4.75
CA LEU A 107 -25.98 11.69 5.87
C LEU A 107 -24.82 12.67 5.60
N GLN A 108 -24.29 12.75 4.38
CA GLN A 108 -23.23 13.70 4.04
C GLN A 108 -23.64 15.17 4.23
N LYS A 109 -24.93 15.49 4.08
CA LYS A 109 -25.45 16.86 4.31
C LYS A 109 -25.43 17.26 5.78
N SER A 110 -25.33 16.31 6.71
CA SER A 110 -25.25 16.59 8.16
C SER A 110 -23.92 17.20 8.59
N GLY A 111 -22.88 17.15 7.74
CA GLY A 111 -21.52 17.58 8.08
C GLY A 111 -20.71 16.52 8.84
N ALA A 112 -21.26 15.33 9.08
CA ALA A 112 -20.55 14.22 9.70
C ALA A 112 -19.38 13.73 8.83
N LEU A 113 -18.36 13.19 9.49
CA LEU A 113 -17.24 12.51 8.81
C LEU A 113 -17.74 11.17 8.24
N ILE A 114 -17.81 11.09 6.92
CA ILE A 114 -18.30 9.91 6.21
C ILE A 114 -17.36 9.57 5.08
N PHE A 115 -16.88 8.34 5.07
CA PHE A 115 -16.22 7.74 3.92
C PHE A 115 -17.20 6.75 3.28
N ALA A 116 -17.38 6.84 1.98
CA ALA A 116 -18.25 5.93 1.25
C ALA A 116 -17.60 5.50 -0.06
N SER A 117 -17.79 4.23 -0.41
CA SER A 117 -17.36 3.65 -1.68
C SER A 117 -18.46 2.75 -2.21
N GLN A 118 -18.58 2.67 -3.54
CA GLN A 118 -19.60 1.88 -4.20
C GLN A 118 -18.99 1.05 -5.33
N ASN A 119 -19.35 -0.23 -5.33
CA ASN A 119 -19.30 -1.11 -6.49
C ASN A 119 -20.74 -1.40 -6.95
N PRO A 120 -20.95 -1.96 -8.16
CA PRO A 120 -22.30 -2.19 -8.69
C PRO A 120 -23.25 -2.95 -7.72
N GLY A 121 -22.73 -3.87 -6.92
CA GLY A 121 -23.52 -4.68 -5.98
C GLY A 121 -23.42 -4.27 -4.50
N GLU A 122 -22.48 -3.40 -4.13
CA GLU A 122 -22.18 -3.14 -2.72
C GLU A 122 -21.83 -1.68 -2.48
N ILE A 123 -22.33 -1.14 -1.37
CA ILE A 123 -21.94 0.17 -0.84
C ILE A 123 -21.33 -0.08 0.54
N VAL A 124 -20.12 0.44 0.74
CA VAL A 124 -19.45 0.45 2.03
C VAL A 124 -19.44 1.86 2.57
N VAL A 125 -19.77 2.03 3.84
CA VAL A 125 -19.80 3.32 4.54
C VAL A 125 -19.04 3.20 5.84
N VAL A 126 -18.11 4.13 6.06
CA VAL A 126 -17.38 4.26 7.32
C VAL A 126 -17.74 5.60 7.94
N ALA A 127 -18.30 5.54 9.15
CA ALA A 127 -18.80 6.68 9.91
C ALA A 127 -18.93 6.29 11.39
N GLU A 128 -19.41 7.22 12.22
CA GLU A 128 -19.83 6.90 13.59
C GLU A 128 -20.90 5.81 13.62
N LYS A 129 -20.85 4.96 14.65
CA LYS A 129 -21.71 3.77 14.78
C LYS A 129 -23.20 4.13 14.77
N GLU A 130 -23.55 5.24 15.40
CA GLU A 130 -24.92 5.73 15.53
C GLU A 130 -25.51 6.04 14.15
N LEU A 131 -24.73 6.73 13.29
CA LEU A 131 -25.13 7.07 11.93
C LEU A 131 -25.31 5.82 11.07
N LEU A 132 -24.41 4.83 11.19
CA LEU A 132 -24.53 3.57 10.48
C LEU A 132 -25.72 2.74 10.98
N SER A 133 -26.02 2.81 12.27
CA SER A 133 -27.19 2.15 12.86
C SER A 133 -28.50 2.75 12.34
N GLU A 134 -28.57 4.08 12.19
CA GLU A 134 -29.70 4.77 11.56
C GLU A 134 -29.83 4.41 10.08
N LEU A 135 -28.71 4.38 9.35
CA LEU A 135 -28.68 3.97 7.95
C LEU A 135 -29.17 2.53 7.78
N ALA A 136 -28.71 1.60 8.63
CA ALA A 136 -29.14 0.21 8.65
C ALA A 136 -30.64 0.07 8.91
N LYS A 137 -31.19 0.82 9.87
CA LYS A 137 -32.64 0.84 10.13
C LYS A 137 -33.44 1.35 8.92
N LYS A 138 -32.96 2.41 8.26
CA LYS A 138 -33.63 3.02 7.11
C LYS A 138 -33.60 2.12 5.87
N THR A 139 -32.50 1.41 5.67
CA THR A 139 -32.25 0.58 4.46
C THR A 139 -32.72 -0.87 4.64
N GLY A 140 -32.90 -1.32 5.88
CA GLY A 140 -33.56 -2.57 6.24
C GLY A 140 -32.92 -3.78 5.57
N LYS A 141 -33.60 -4.35 4.58
CA LYS A 141 -33.16 -5.54 3.85
C LYS A 141 -31.83 -5.36 3.09
N ASP A 142 -31.45 -4.13 2.80
CA ASP A 142 -30.21 -3.85 2.08
C ASP A 142 -28.99 -3.81 3.03
N PHE A 143 -29.18 -3.77 4.35
CA PHE A 143 -28.09 -3.87 5.32
C PHE A 143 -27.52 -5.29 5.36
N VAL A 144 -26.19 -5.40 5.29
CA VAL A 144 -25.48 -6.69 5.29
C VAL A 144 -24.77 -6.92 6.61
N SER A 145 -23.89 -5.99 7.02
CA SER A 145 -23.11 -6.15 8.25
C SER A 145 -22.58 -4.83 8.78
N LEU A 146 -22.25 -4.82 10.09
CA LEU A 146 -21.60 -3.73 10.78
C LEU A 146 -20.36 -4.27 11.51
N SER A 147 -19.21 -3.65 11.27
CA SER A 147 -17.94 -3.92 11.94
C SER A 147 -17.55 -2.71 12.77
N GLU A 148 -17.44 -2.87 14.09
CA GLU A 148 -17.10 -1.77 15.02
C GLU A 148 -15.59 -1.65 15.24
N LYS A 149 -15.17 -0.62 15.99
CA LYS A 149 -13.77 -0.38 16.39
C LYS A 149 -12.83 -0.21 15.21
N ARG A 150 -13.20 0.69 14.29
CA ARG A 150 -12.39 1.07 13.14
C ARG A 150 -11.68 2.40 13.39
N GLY A 151 -10.41 2.42 13.03
CA GLY A 151 -9.63 3.64 12.87
C GLY A 151 -9.47 3.97 11.39
N VAL A 152 -9.41 5.25 11.05
CA VAL A 152 -9.07 5.74 9.72
C VAL A 152 -7.79 6.56 9.80
N VAL A 153 -6.75 6.10 9.12
CA VAL A 153 -5.51 6.85 8.93
C VAL A 153 -5.55 7.48 7.55
N THR A 154 -5.57 8.80 7.48
CA THR A 154 -5.60 9.54 6.22
C THR A 154 -4.24 10.15 5.94
N ILE A 155 -3.76 9.99 4.71
CA ILE A 155 -2.57 10.65 4.19
C ILE A 155 -3.03 11.68 3.17
N SER A 156 -2.81 12.96 3.45
CA SER A 156 -2.99 14.04 2.48
C SER A 156 -1.66 14.39 1.82
N TYR A 157 -1.67 14.71 0.53
CA TYR A 157 -0.48 15.02 -0.27
C TYR A 157 -0.79 16.03 -1.37
N ASP A 158 0.25 16.57 -2.00
CA ASP A 158 0.08 17.41 -3.19
C ASP A 158 -0.38 16.55 -4.38
N PRO A 159 -1.54 16.84 -5.00
CA PRO A 159 -2.06 16.05 -6.12
C PRO A 159 -1.15 16.08 -7.35
N TYR A 160 -0.38 17.15 -7.57
CA TYR A 160 0.56 17.23 -8.69
C TYR A 160 1.66 16.18 -8.56
N PHE A 161 2.30 16.11 -7.38
CA PHE A 161 3.32 15.09 -7.15
C PHE A 161 2.75 13.68 -7.16
N PHE A 162 1.52 13.49 -6.71
CA PHE A 162 0.88 12.17 -6.76
C PHE A 162 0.62 11.70 -8.20
N ALA A 163 0.18 12.59 -9.09
CA ALA A 163 -0.06 12.27 -10.50
C ALA A 163 1.23 11.97 -11.28
N GLU A 164 2.32 12.67 -10.96
CA GLU A 164 3.62 12.52 -11.64
C GLU A 164 4.52 11.42 -11.04
N SER A 165 4.16 10.88 -9.87
CA SER A 165 4.93 9.84 -9.18
C SER A 165 4.33 8.45 -9.35
N PHE A 166 5.20 7.45 -9.49
CA PHE A 166 4.84 6.04 -9.37
C PHE A 166 5.10 5.54 -7.96
N GLY A 167 4.21 4.67 -7.46
CA GLY A 167 4.47 3.90 -6.25
C GLY A 167 4.10 4.58 -4.93
N GLY A 168 3.46 5.76 -4.93
CA GLY A 168 2.97 6.41 -3.70
C GLY A 168 2.05 5.49 -2.87
N LEU A 169 0.98 4.98 -3.49
CA LEU A 169 0.07 4.04 -2.84
C LEU A 169 0.75 2.73 -2.43
N HIS A 170 1.69 2.22 -3.24
CA HIS A 170 2.50 1.05 -2.92
C HIS A 170 3.37 1.29 -1.67
N PHE A 171 3.99 2.46 -1.57
CA PHE A 171 4.76 2.84 -0.39
C PHE A 171 3.88 2.88 0.85
N TYR A 172 2.74 3.58 0.79
CA TYR A 172 1.82 3.70 1.93
C TYR A 172 1.32 2.33 2.40
N THR A 173 0.78 1.52 1.50
CA THR A 173 0.31 0.16 1.83
C THR A 173 1.44 -0.74 2.34
N GLY A 174 2.65 -0.62 1.79
CA GLY A 174 3.84 -1.30 2.28
C GLY A 174 4.18 -0.96 3.73
N GLN A 175 4.01 0.30 4.16
CA GLN A 175 4.24 0.69 5.56
C GLN A 175 3.30 -0.07 6.51
N PHE A 176 2.00 -0.15 6.20
CA PHE A 176 1.05 -0.92 7.02
C PHE A 176 1.42 -2.41 7.09
N ALA A 177 1.83 -3.00 5.97
CA ALA A 177 2.30 -4.39 5.94
C ALA A 177 3.54 -4.59 6.84
N PHE A 178 4.52 -3.68 6.79
CA PHE A 178 5.71 -3.73 7.67
C PHE A 178 5.35 -3.58 9.15
N PHE A 179 4.30 -2.84 9.48
CA PHE A 179 3.81 -2.70 10.85
C PHE A 179 2.94 -3.89 11.31
N GLY A 180 2.64 -4.84 10.42
CA GLY A 180 1.74 -5.95 10.70
C GLY A 180 0.30 -5.49 10.94
N ILE A 181 -0.15 -4.50 10.16
CA ILE A 181 -1.49 -3.90 10.26
C ILE A 181 -2.26 -4.23 8.98
N GLY A 182 -3.41 -4.90 9.15
CA GLY A 182 -4.34 -5.16 8.04
C GLY A 182 -5.10 -3.92 7.64
N ILE A 183 -5.36 -3.76 6.34
CA ILE A 183 -6.18 -2.69 5.77
C ILE A 183 -7.51 -3.32 5.33
N TYR A 184 -8.62 -2.80 5.84
CA TYR A 184 -9.97 -3.25 5.48
C TYR A 184 -10.49 -2.54 4.23
N GLN A 185 -10.29 -1.22 4.15
CA GLN A 185 -10.72 -0.39 3.03
C GLN A 185 -9.69 0.69 2.72
N ILE A 186 -9.72 1.13 1.47
CA ILE A 186 -8.96 2.28 1.00
C ILE A 186 -9.94 3.24 0.32
N PHE A 187 -10.01 4.48 0.81
CA PHE A 187 -10.72 5.57 0.16
C PHE A 187 -9.70 6.53 -0.41
N SER A 188 -9.69 6.74 -1.73
CA SER A 188 -8.73 7.64 -2.38
C SER A 188 -9.47 8.74 -3.13
N THR A 189 -8.92 9.95 -3.01
CA THR A 189 -9.25 11.10 -3.84
C THR A 189 -7.96 11.60 -4.51
N ASN A 190 -8.06 12.73 -5.21
CA ASN A 190 -6.91 13.32 -5.90
C ASN A 190 -5.77 13.74 -4.96
N SER A 191 -6.09 14.12 -3.71
CA SER A 191 -5.12 14.70 -2.76
C SER A 191 -5.06 13.97 -1.43
N GLN A 192 -5.84 12.89 -1.25
CA GLN A 192 -5.89 12.14 0.00
C GLN A 192 -6.11 10.66 -0.25
N THR A 193 -5.46 9.82 0.54
CA THR A 193 -5.77 8.40 0.67
C THR A 193 -6.03 8.06 2.13
N SER A 194 -7.15 7.41 2.42
CA SER A 194 -7.57 7.02 3.77
C SER A 194 -7.63 5.51 3.88
N PHE A 195 -7.02 4.97 4.94
CA PHE A 195 -6.91 3.54 5.21
C PHE A 195 -7.75 3.19 6.44
N VAL A 196 -8.71 2.30 6.27
CA VAL A 196 -9.51 1.76 7.38
C VAL A 196 -8.76 0.57 7.97
N ILE A 197 -8.52 0.61 9.27
CA ILE A 197 -7.77 -0.39 10.03
C ILE A 197 -8.46 -0.65 11.37
N ASP A 198 -7.97 -1.63 12.14
CA ASP A 198 -8.41 -1.80 13.53
C ASP A 198 -8.03 -0.59 14.37
N GLU A 199 -9.00 -0.08 15.15
CA GLU A 199 -8.80 1.09 16.01
C GLU A 199 -7.68 0.89 17.03
N GLU A 200 -7.55 -0.32 17.56
CA GLU A 200 -6.49 -0.70 18.51
C GLU A 200 -5.07 -0.49 17.95
N LYS A 201 -4.92 -0.56 16.61
CA LYS A 201 -3.63 -0.35 15.92
C LYS A 201 -3.48 1.09 15.42
N ALA A 202 -4.52 1.91 15.46
CA ALA A 202 -4.57 3.16 14.70
C ALA A 202 -3.62 4.23 15.22
N SER A 203 -3.48 4.38 16.54
CA SER A 203 -2.50 5.30 17.12
C SER A 203 -1.06 4.90 16.81
N SER A 204 -0.74 3.60 16.80
CA SER A 204 0.58 3.10 16.43
C SER A 204 0.85 3.29 14.94
N ALA A 205 -0.16 3.06 14.08
CA ALA A 205 -0.07 3.26 12.64
C ALA A 205 0.25 4.72 12.32
N TYR A 206 -0.52 5.65 12.88
CA TYR A 206 -0.30 7.10 12.76
C TYR A 206 1.13 7.46 13.14
N LYS A 207 1.57 7.09 14.35
CA LYS A 207 2.90 7.43 14.85
C LYS A 207 4.02 6.89 13.95
N ASN A 208 3.97 5.61 13.61
CA ASN A 208 5.03 4.98 12.82
C ASN A 208 5.10 5.55 11.40
N LEU A 209 3.94 5.82 10.78
CA LEU A 209 3.88 6.40 9.45
C LEU A 209 4.39 7.86 9.44
N SER A 210 4.02 8.67 10.43
CA SER A 210 4.56 10.02 10.60
C SER A 210 6.07 10.01 10.73
N VAL A 211 6.64 9.11 11.54
CA VAL A 211 8.09 8.97 11.70
C VAL A 211 8.76 8.54 10.39
N SER A 212 8.19 7.58 9.66
CA SER A 212 8.71 7.16 8.35
C SER A 212 8.78 8.33 7.36
N LEU A 213 7.71 9.12 7.26
CA LEU A 213 7.63 10.27 6.35
C LEU A 213 8.61 11.40 6.77
N GLU A 214 8.71 11.71 8.06
CA GLU A 214 9.69 12.68 8.57
C GLU A 214 11.13 12.23 8.31
N GLY A 215 11.42 10.93 8.46
CA GLY A 215 12.74 10.38 8.18
C GLY A 215 13.16 10.57 6.72
N ILE A 216 12.23 10.40 5.79
CA ILE A 216 12.46 10.64 4.35
C ILE A 216 12.79 12.12 4.11
N SER A 217 12.03 13.03 4.71
CA SER A 217 12.30 14.47 4.58
C SER A 217 13.69 14.86 5.08
N LYS A 218 14.25 14.18 6.09
CA LYS A 218 15.61 14.45 6.59
C LYS A 218 16.72 13.91 5.67
N VAL A 219 16.52 12.75 5.05
CA VAL A 219 17.53 12.13 4.17
C VAL A 219 17.55 12.78 2.80
N TYR A 220 16.40 13.23 2.30
CA TYR A 220 16.22 13.74 0.95
C TYR A 220 15.89 15.23 0.87
N GLY A 221 15.89 15.94 2.01
CA GLY A 221 15.54 17.37 2.12
C GLY A 221 16.72 18.32 2.29
N SER A 222 17.97 17.85 2.13
CA SER A 222 19.13 18.74 2.04
C SER A 222 19.34 19.19 0.60
N GLU A 223 18.74 20.34 0.26
CA GLU A 223 19.32 21.33 -0.66
C GLU A 223 19.75 22.55 0.16
#